data_AF-A0A1H9L9A3-F1
#
_entry.id   AF-A0A1H9L9A3-F1
#
_cell.length_a   1.000
_cell.length_b   1.000
_cell.length_c   1.000
_cell.angle_alpha   90.00
_cell.angle_beta   90.00
_cell.angle_gamma   90.00
#
_symmetry.space_group_name_H-M   'P 1'
#
loop_
_entity.id
_entity.type
_entity.pdbx_description
1 polymer ?
#
loop_
_entity_poly.entity_id
_entity_poly.type
_entity_poly.pdbx_seq_one_letter_code
_entity_poly.pdbx_strand_id
1 'polypeptide(L)'
;MLTRSAFVVAITMAGLVATASSARGDPGWGSVDCSTKPGPGCELIAEMSQSHGRPSVSDTTTHEQHSDSFECRYVPVDQGDPAVPQPEGPGGWFRLLCSADGKATANRPPVWIPAGQQAEPSITPEQVALMAKSRLRLPIPSIAANPAGEQLVHLPTWLWLREGWRTISASASVPGITVTAVAEPATASWTTGDGTTVTCSGPGTPFTAGHDPKTVSPDCGHTYRRSSKGMPGEVYTAAVTVQWNVRWSGAGQSGVFPGLTTTASTSLRVAESQALNSR
;
A
#
# COMPACT_ATOMS: atom_id res chain seq x y z
N MET A 1 -76.55 64.95 8.20
CA MET A 1 -76.83 63.55 7.85
C MET A 1 -75.58 63.01 7.15
N LEU A 2 -74.73 62.26 7.87
CA LEU A 2 -74.56 60.80 7.73
C LEU A 2 -74.20 60.42 6.27
N THR A 3 -73.08 59.77 5.92
CA THR A 3 -72.46 58.62 6.60
C THR A 3 -71.03 58.38 6.08
N ARG A 4 -70.15 57.88 6.95
CA ARG A 4 -68.85 57.28 6.63
C ARG A 4 -69.01 55.99 5.81
N SER A 5 -68.10 55.73 4.87
CA SER A 5 -67.87 54.38 4.34
C SER A 5 -66.37 54.23 4.07
N ALA A 6 -65.69 53.53 4.97
CA ALA A 6 -64.29 53.12 4.80
C ALA A 6 -64.28 51.82 4.00
N PHE A 7 -63.69 51.85 2.79
CA PHE A 7 -63.43 50.64 2.02
C PHE A 7 -62.17 49.97 2.55
N VAL A 8 -62.33 48.74 3.05
CA VAL A 8 -61.24 47.81 3.36
C VAL A 8 -60.77 47.22 2.03
N VAL A 9 -59.55 47.53 1.61
CA VAL A 9 -58.88 46.86 0.48
C VAL A 9 -58.18 45.62 1.04
N ALA A 10 -58.71 44.45 0.71
CA ALA A 10 -58.06 43.17 0.98
C ALA A 10 -56.86 42.99 0.03
N ILE A 11 -55.65 42.89 0.58
CA ILE A 11 -54.44 42.55 -0.17
C ILE A 11 -54.38 41.02 -0.24
N THR A 12 -54.70 40.45 -1.40
CA THR A 12 -54.43 39.04 -1.71
C THR A 12 -52.95 38.87 -2.06
N MET A 13 -52.18 38.22 -1.19
CA MET A 13 -50.87 37.67 -1.56
C MET A 13 -51.07 36.54 -2.59
N ALA A 14 -50.68 36.78 -3.84
CA ALA A 14 -50.44 35.71 -4.79
C ALA A 14 -49.09 35.07 -4.43
N GLY A 15 -49.12 33.86 -3.86
CA GLY A 15 -47.92 33.06 -3.65
C GLY A 15 -47.32 32.68 -5.00
N LEU A 16 -46.09 33.12 -5.26
CA LEU A 16 -45.31 32.67 -6.40
C LEU A 16 -44.84 31.24 -6.11
N VAL A 17 -45.57 30.24 -6.62
CA VAL A 17 -45.08 28.85 -6.65
C VAL A 17 -44.01 28.80 -7.73
N ALA A 18 -42.74 28.83 -7.34
CA ALA A 18 -41.63 28.53 -8.23
C ALA A 18 -41.70 27.03 -8.59
N THR A 19 -42.41 26.71 -9.67
CA THR A 19 -42.31 25.39 -10.29
C THR A 19 -40.96 25.30 -10.98
N ALA A 20 -40.15 24.31 -10.58
CA ALA A 20 -38.91 24.01 -11.28
C ALA A 20 -39.25 23.73 -12.74
N SER A 21 -38.78 24.59 -13.63
CA SER A 21 -38.97 24.41 -15.06
C SER A 21 -38.06 23.26 -15.50
N SER A 22 -38.65 22.16 -15.94
CA SER A 22 -37.91 21.13 -16.66
C SER A 22 -37.36 21.76 -17.95
N ALA A 23 -36.04 21.86 -18.08
CA ALA A 23 -35.43 22.17 -19.36
C ALA A 23 -35.78 21.04 -20.34
N ARG A 24 -36.56 21.35 -21.38
CA ARG A 24 -36.90 20.40 -22.45
C ARG A 24 -35.85 20.53 -23.55
N GLY A 25 -35.11 19.47 -23.80
CA GLY A 25 -34.35 19.30 -25.05
C GLY A 25 -35.29 18.98 -26.22
N ASP A 26 -34.81 19.22 -27.44
CA ASP A 26 -35.51 18.94 -28.69
C ASP A 26 -35.99 17.48 -28.80
N PRO A 27 -37.10 17.23 -29.52
CA PRO A 27 -37.75 15.92 -29.56
C PRO A 27 -36.86 14.90 -30.28
N GLY A 28 -36.25 14.01 -29.50
CA GLY A 28 -35.39 12.94 -30.03
C GLY A 28 -34.38 12.40 -29.02
N TRP A 29 -34.10 13.15 -27.95
CA TRP A 29 -33.25 12.72 -26.84
C TRP A 29 -34.16 12.48 -25.63
N GLY A 30 -34.10 11.27 -25.07
CA GLY A 30 -34.91 10.89 -23.91
C GLY A 30 -34.72 11.89 -22.75
N SER A 31 -35.78 12.11 -21.98
CA SER A 31 -35.70 12.93 -20.78
C SER A 31 -34.68 12.33 -19.81
N VAL A 32 -33.66 13.10 -19.43
CA VAL A 32 -32.80 12.74 -18.31
C VAL A 32 -33.56 13.07 -17.04
N ASP A 33 -33.98 12.02 -16.32
CA ASP A 33 -34.60 12.14 -15.02
C ASP A 33 -33.54 11.94 -13.93
N CYS A 34 -33.00 13.07 -13.45
CA CYS A 34 -32.05 13.11 -12.33
C CYS A 34 -32.67 12.65 -11.00
N SER A 35 -33.92 12.18 -10.98
CA SER A 35 -34.52 11.52 -9.81
C SER A 35 -34.07 10.06 -9.64
N THR A 36 -33.44 9.45 -10.65
CA THR A 36 -32.86 8.10 -10.53
C THR A 36 -31.43 8.10 -10.01
N LYS A 37 -31.17 7.17 -9.10
CA LYS A 37 -30.04 7.12 -8.16
C LYS A 37 -29.03 6.02 -8.50
N PRO A 38 -27.79 6.06 -7.93
CA PRO A 38 -27.25 7.11 -7.02
C PRO A 38 -25.78 7.60 -7.26
N GLY A 39 -25.60 8.94 -7.37
CA GLY A 39 -24.56 9.88 -6.82
C GLY A 39 -23.03 9.71 -7.10
N PRO A 40 -22.15 10.68 -6.75
CA PRO A 40 -22.27 12.14 -6.58
C PRO A 40 -21.63 12.91 -7.77
N GLY A 41 -22.31 13.95 -8.26
CA GLY A 41 -21.89 14.75 -9.42
C GLY A 41 -22.77 14.48 -10.64
N CYS A 42 -23.90 15.19 -10.73
CA CYS A 42 -24.58 15.35 -12.01
C CYS A 42 -23.86 16.45 -12.80
N GLU A 43 -22.72 16.11 -13.39
CA GLU A 43 -22.09 16.93 -14.42
C GLU A 43 -22.35 16.27 -15.77
N LEU A 44 -23.18 16.90 -16.59
CA LEU A 44 -23.45 16.47 -17.96
C LEU A 44 -22.45 17.17 -18.88
N ILE A 45 -21.49 16.42 -19.42
CA ILE A 45 -20.67 16.88 -20.56
C ILE A 45 -21.40 16.44 -21.83
N ALA A 46 -22.01 17.39 -22.53
CA ALA A 46 -22.65 17.14 -23.82
C ALA A 46 -21.63 17.23 -24.96
N GLU A 47 -21.10 16.09 -25.41
CA GLU A 47 -20.37 16.05 -26.69
C GLU A 47 -21.37 15.92 -27.85
N MET A 48 -21.38 16.92 -28.74
CA MET A 48 -22.11 16.85 -30.01
C MET A 48 -21.37 15.90 -30.96
N SER A 49 -21.82 14.66 -31.06
CA SER A 49 -21.39 13.76 -32.14
C SER A 49 -22.55 13.44 -33.06
N GLN A 50 -22.40 13.86 -34.32
CA GLN A 50 -23.29 13.45 -35.40
C GLN A 50 -22.97 12.00 -35.81
N SER A 51 -24.04 11.26 -36.11
CA SER A 51 -24.10 10.07 -36.96
C SER A 51 -24.06 8.67 -36.31
N HIS A 52 -24.74 7.77 -37.02
CA HIS A 52 -25.34 6.52 -36.57
C HIS A 52 -24.36 5.34 -36.42
N GLY A 53 -24.62 4.49 -35.41
CA GLY A 53 -24.42 3.04 -35.49
C GLY A 53 -23.22 2.44 -34.74
N ARG A 54 -23.54 1.53 -33.81
CA ARG A 54 -22.71 0.63 -32.97
C ARG A 54 -22.01 1.26 -31.75
N PRO A 55 -22.18 0.69 -30.53
CA PRO A 55 -21.35 1.05 -29.39
C PRO A 55 -19.98 0.38 -29.57
N SER A 56 -19.04 1.12 -30.15
CA SER A 56 -17.62 0.85 -29.99
C SER A 56 -17.19 1.50 -28.68
N VAL A 57 -16.69 0.71 -27.73
CA VAL A 57 -15.99 1.22 -26.55
C VAL A 57 -14.80 2.01 -27.08
N SER A 58 -14.88 3.34 -27.00
CA SER A 58 -13.79 4.22 -27.38
C SER A 58 -13.16 4.72 -26.09
N ASP A 59 -11.91 4.29 -25.90
CA ASP A 59 -10.94 4.90 -25.01
C ASP A 59 -10.88 6.40 -25.31
N THR A 60 -11.53 7.21 -24.48
CA THR A 60 -11.22 8.63 -24.42
C THR A 60 -10.15 8.78 -23.36
N THR A 61 -8.89 8.72 -23.80
CA THR A 61 -7.75 9.26 -23.07
C THR A 61 -7.95 10.77 -22.96
N THR A 62 -8.75 11.20 -21.98
CA THR A 62 -8.51 12.49 -21.35
C THR A 62 -7.10 12.43 -20.79
N HIS A 63 -6.28 13.41 -21.15
CA HIS A 63 -5.08 13.71 -20.39
C HIS A 63 -5.54 14.18 -19.00
N GLU A 64 -5.96 13.24 -18.14
CA GLU A 64 -5.90 13.40 -16.70
C GLU A 64 -4.43 13.74 -16.43
N GLN A 65 -4.17 15.00 -16.10
CA GLN A 65 -3.00 15.32 -15.31
C GLN A 65 -3.13 14.42 -14.09
N HIS A 66 -2.41 13.29 -14.13
CA HIS A 66 -2.25 12.37 -13.03
C HIS A 66 -1.47 13.17 -11.98
N SER A 67 -2.22 13.97 -11.24
CA SER A 67 -1.78 14.48 -9.98
C SER A 67 -1.49 13.24 -9.17
N ASP A 68 -0.22 12.98 -8.88
CA ASP A 68 0.28 12.01 -7.89
C ASP A 68 -0.31 12.26 -6.47
N SER A 69 -1.31 13.14 -6.35
CA SER A 69 -2.14 13.32 -5.18
C SER A 69 -2.94 12.06 -4.94
N PHE A 70 -2.57 11.38 -3.87
CA PHE A 70 -3.37 10.35 -3.25
C PHE A 70 -4.76 10.93 -2.92
N GLU A 71 -5.77 10.62 -3.73
CA GLU A 71 -7.15 11.06 -3.51
C GLU A 71 -7.99 9.88 -3.05
N CYS A 72 -8.74 10.08 -1.97
CA CYS A 72 -9.72 9.11 -1.53
C CYS A 72 -11.08 9.49 -2.09
N ARG A 73 -11.77 8.55 -2.74
CA ARG A 73 -13.13 8.75 -3.25
C ARG A 73 -14.02 7.57 -2.96
N TYR A 74 -15.31 7.83 -2.80
CA TYR A 74 -16.33 6.79 -2.74
C TYR A 74 -16.66 6.33 -4.17
N VAL A 75 -16.63 5.01 -4.40
CA VAL A 75 -17.14 4.39 -5.64
C VAL A 75 -18.35 3.52 -5.35
N PRO A 76 -19.38 3.54 -6.20
CA PRO A 76 -20.57 2.74 -6.00
C PRO A 76 -20.24 1.25 -6.07
N VAL A 77 -20.96 0.46 -5.28
CA VAL A 77 -20.90 -1.02 -5.31
C VAL A 77 -22.31 -1.59 -5.24
N ASP A 78 -22.49 -2.75 -5.88
CA ASP A 78 -23.81 -3.40 -5.94
C ASP A 78 -24.17 -4.12 -4.64
N GLN A 79 -23.16 -4.64 -3.94
CA GLN A 79 -23.33 -5.37 -2.69
C GLN A 79 -22.91 -4.52 -1.50
N GLY A 80 -23.81 -4.39 -0.52
CA GLY A 80 -23.57 -3.70 0.75
C GLY A 80 -22.74 -4.50 1.76
N ASP A 81 -22.56 -3.94 2.95
CA ASP A 81 -21.98 -4.68 4.08
C ASP A 81 -22.94 -5.78 4.56
N PRO A 82 -22.56 -7.08 4.51
CA PRO A 82 -23.42 -8.16 4.98
C PRO A 82 -23.72 -8.10 6.48
N ALA A 83 -22.93 -7.37 7.28
CA ALA A 83 -23.17 -7.17 8.70
C ALA A 83 -24.22 -6.07 8.99
N VAL A 84 -24.59 -5.26 7.99
CA VAL A 84 -25.52 -4.13 8.16
C VAL A 84 -26.84 -4.46 7.46
N PRO A 85 -27.99 -4.44 8.16
CA PRO A 85 -29.29 -4.58 7.52
C PRO A 85 -29.47 -3.51 6.44
N GLN A 86 -30.06 -3.89 5.29
CA GLN A 86 -30.29 -2.98 4.18
C GLN A 86 -31.02 -1.72 4.68
N PRO A 87 -30.41 -0.52 4.56
CA PRO A 87 -31.02 0.69 5.07
C PRO A 87 -32.28 1.06 4.30
N GLU A 88 -33.29 1.56 5.03
CA GLU A 88 -34.53 2.03 4.43
C GLU A 88 -34.36 3.45 3.84
N GLY A 89 -34.98 3.67 2.68
CA GLY A 89 -34.99 4.96 2.00
C GLY A 89 -34.06 5.03 0.79
N PRO A 90 -34.09 6.15 0.05
CA PRO A 90 -33.31 6.29 -1.17
C PRO A 90 -31.83 6.48 -0.81
N GLY A 91 -30.93 5.62 -1.31
CA GLY A 91 -29.47 5.71 -1.09
C GLY A 91 -28.69 4.80 -2.05
N GLY A 92 -27.39 4.63 -1.80
CA GLY A 92 -26.54 3.69 -2.51
C GLY A 92 -25.41 3.19 -1.62
N TRP A 93 -24.87 2.00 -1.92
CA TRP A 93 -23.69 1.47 -1.27
C TRP A 93 -22.42 1.94 -1.97
N PHE A 94 -21.44 2.37 -1.20
CA PHE A 94 -20.17 2.86 -1.72
C PHE A 94 -18.99 2.24 -0.99
N ARG A 95 -17.90 1.99 -1.70
CA ARG A 95 -16.62 1.60 -1.12
C ARG A 95 -15.61 2.73 -1.25
N LEU A 96 -14.80 2.92 -0.21
CA LEU A 96 -13.73 3.91 -0.22
C LEU A 96 -12.54 3.38 -1.05
N LEU A 97 -12.22 4.04 -2.15
CA LEU A 97 -10.98 3.89 -2.90
C LEU A 97 -9.98 4.91 -2.39
N CYS A 98 -8.79 4.47 -2.00
CA CYS A 98 -7.69 5.36 -1.65
C CYS A 98 -6.44 4.80 -2.32
N SER A 99 -6.05 5.37 -3.46
CA SER A 99 -4.83 4.95 -4.14
C SER A 99 -4.24 6.09 -4.96
N ALA A 100 -2.91 6.08 -5.11
CA ALA A 100 -2.23 6.98 -6.04
C ALA A 100 -2.63 6.71 -7.50
N ASP A 101 -2.95 5.44 -7.84
CA ASP A 101 -3.38 5.01 -9.17
C ASP A 101 -4.91 4.78 -9.27
N GLY A 102 -5.67 5.10 -8.22
CA GLY A 102 -7.12 4.88 -8.16
C GLY A 102 -7.59 3.42 -8.13
N LYS A 103 -6.70 2.42 -7.98
CA LYS A 103 -7.07 0.98 -8.10
C LYS A 103 -7.19 0.24 -6.78
N ALA A 104 -6.53 0.70 -5.72
CA ALA A 104 -6.57 0.04 -4.42
C ALA A 104 -7.79 0.50 -3.59
N THR A 105 -8.72 -0.41 -3.35
CA THR A 105 -9.83 -0.17 -2.42
C THR A 105 -9.36 -0.31 -0.99
N ALA A 106 -9.77 0.63 -0.14
CA ALA A 106 -9.59 0.50 1.29
C ALA A 106 -10.23 -0.83 1.73
N ASN A 107 -9.56 -1.55 2.63
CA ASN A 107 -10.01 -2.83 3.15
C ASN A 107 -11.14 -2.62 4.19
N ARG A 108 -12.21 -1.94 3.78
CA ARG A 108 -13.39 -1.63 4.58
C ARG A 108 -14.63 -2.17 3.88
N PRO A 109 -15.64 -2.60 4.65
CA PRO A 109 -16.93 -2.92 4.09
C PRO A 109 -17.56 -1.67 3.44
N PRO A 110 -18.45 -1.85 2.45
CA PRO A 110 -19.21 -0.76 1.85
C PRO A 110 -20.01 0.03 2.90
N VAL A 111 -20.17 1.34 2.67
CA VAL A 111 -20.97 2.25 3.49
C VAL A 111 -22.18 2.73 2.70
N TRP A 112 -23.33 2.82 3.36
CA TRP A 112 -24.55 3.38 2.77
C TRP A 112 -24.53 4.91 2.84
N ILE A 113 -24.75 5.57 1.71
CA ILE A 113 -24.87 7.03 1.62
C ILE A 113 -26.30 7.41 1.16
N PRO A 114 -27.06 8.16 1.99
CA PRO A 114 -28.41 8.62 1.63
C PRO A 114 -28.46 9.57 0.42
N ALA A 115 -29.64 9.69 -0.18
CA ALA A 115 -29.95 10.69 -1.22
C ALA A 115 -29.58 12.10 -0.83
N GLY A 116 -28.91 12.84 -1.71
CA GLY A 116 -28.67 14.26 -1.51
C GLY A 116 -27.72 14.58 -0.36
N GLN A 117 -27.10 13.58 0.27
CA GLN A 117 -26.01 13.76 1.21
C GLN A 117 -24.67 13.58 0.50
N GLN A 118 -23.75 14.49 0.79
CA GLN A 118 -22.36 14.36 0.42
C GLN A 118 -21.59 13.84 1.65
N ALA A 119 -21.08 12.62 1.55
CA ALA A 119 -20.16 12.10 2.55
C ALA A 119 -18.74 12.43 2.09
N GLU A 120 -18.04 13.27 2.84
CA GLU A 120 -16.61 13.40 2.63
C GLU A 120 -15.91 12.11 3.08
N PRO A 121 -15.01 11.55 2.26
CA PRO A 121 -14.25 10.38 2.64
C PRO A 121 -13.33 10.72 3.83
N SER A 122 -13.73 10.30 5.03
CA SER A 122 -12.89 10.42 6.21
C SER A 122 -11.88 9.29 6.26
N ILE A 123 -10.63 9.65 5.99
CA ILE A 123 -9.49 8.76 6.14
C ILE A 123 -9.00 8.78 7.60
N THR A 124 -8.77 7.61 8.18
CA THR A 124 -8.24 7.53 9.55
C THR A 124 -6.70 7.55 9.56
N PRO A 125 -6.05 7.96 10.66
CA PRO A 125 -4.60 7.91 10.76
C PRO A 125 -4.01 6.52 10.50
N GLU A 126 -4.69 5.43 10.88
CA GLU A 126 -4.26 4.07 10.57
C GLU A 126 -4.20 3.79 9.06
N GLN A 127 -5.11 4.38 8.28
CA GLN A 127 -5.11 4.25 6.82
C GLN A 127 -3.97 5.06 6.20
N VAL A 128 -3.73 6.28 6.70
CA VAL A 128 -2.55 7.07 6.29
C VAL A 128 -1.26 6.34 6.70
N ALA A 129 -1.25 5.62 7.82
CA ALA A 129 -0.13 4.79 8.23
C ALA A 129 0.16 3.65 7.24
N LEU A 130 -0.87 3.01 6.67
CA LEU A 130 -0.70 1.99 5.63
C LEU A 130 -0.09 2.61 4.35
N MET A 131 -0.44 3.85 4.02
CA MET A 131 0.18 4.59 2.91
C MET A 131 1.65 4.93 3.19
N ALA A 132 1.95 5.37 4.42
CA ALA A 132 3.33 5.59 4.85
C ALA A 132 4.14 4.28 4.78
N LYS A 133 3.54 3.16 5.21
CA LYS A 133 4.15 1.82 5.13
C LYS A 133 4.46 1.41 3.68
N SER A 134 3.55 1.62 2.72
CA SER A 134 3.78 1.26 1.31
C SER A 134 4.85 2.09 0.62
N ARG A 135 5.18 3.27 1.19
CA ARG A 135 6.27 4.14 0.75
C ARG A 135 7.62 3.77 1.35
N LEU A 136 7.69 2.84 2.31
CA LEU A 136 8.96 2.33 2.81
C LEU A 136 9.74 1.65 1.68
N ARG A 137 10.99 2.08 1.48
CA ARG A 137 11.93 1.50 0.52
C ARG A 137 13.03 0.79 1.29
N LEU A 138 12.76 -0.47 1.66
CA LEU A 138 13.74 -1.29 2.37
C LEU A 138 14.82 -1.76 1.39
N PRO A 139 16.11 -1.67 1.75
CA PRO A 139 17.19 -2.11 0.87
C PRO A 139 17.20 -3.64 0.73
N ILE A 140 17.56 -4.11 -0.45
CA ILE A 140 17.95 -5.52 -0.63
C ILE A 140 19.31 -5.70 0.09
N PRO A 141 19.45 -6.67 1.01
CA PRO A 141 20.70 -6.86 1.74
C PRO A 141 21.85 -7.25 0.78
N SER A 142 23.04 -6.65 0.94
CA SER A 142 24.23 -7.15 0.26
C SER A 142 25.07 -8.03 1.19
N ILE A 143 25.22 -9.29 0.82
CA ILE A 143 25.96 -10.27 1.60
C ILE A 143 27.48 -10.10 1.36
N ALA A 144 28.24 -10.25 2.44
CA ALA A 144 29.67 -10.50 2.41
C ALA A 144 30.01 -11.72 3.26
N ALA A 145 31.08 -12.40 2.86
CA ALA A 145 31.62 -13.54 3.58
C ALA A 145 33.14 -13.50 3.58
N ASN A 146 33.74 -14.10 4.61
CA ASN A 146 35.17 -14.40 4.65
C ASN A 146 35.37 -15.84 5.12
N PRO A 147 36.08 -16.70 4.36
CA PRO A 147 36.64 -16.42 3.04
C PRO A 147 35.57 -16.14 1.96
N ALA A 148 35.86 -15.21 1.04
CA ALA A 148 34.94 -14.83 -0.05
C ALA A 148 34.97 -15.82 -1.24
N GLY A 149 36.09 -16.51 -1.43
CA GLY A 149 36.29 -17.51 -2.48
C GLY A 149 36.02 -18.93 -1.98
N GLU A 150 36.86 -19.88 -2.38
CA GLU A 150 36.79 -21.25 -1.89
C GLU A 150 37.08 -21.29 -0.38
N GLN A 151 36.17 -21.91 0.36
CA GLN A 151 36.24 -22.14 1.80
C GLN A 151 36.63 -23.59 2.06
N LEU A 152 37.17 -23.86 3.25
CA LEU A 152 37.48 -25.22 3.66
C LEU A 152 36.53 -25.68 4.76
N VAL A 153 36.18 -26.97 4.73
CA VAL A 153 35.51 -27.62 5.85
C VAL A 153 36.33 -27.45 7.14
N HIS A 154 35.65 -27.41 8.28
CA HIS A 154 36.22 -27.24 9.62
C HIS A 154 36.95 -25.91 9.87
N LEU A 155 36.87 -24.94 8.95
CA LEU A 155 37.31 -23.56 9.19
C LEU A 155 36.11 -22.61 9.31
N PRO A 156 36.19 -21.59 10.20
CA PRO A 156 35.11 -20.63 10.38
C PRO A 156 34.89 -19.78 9.12
N THR A 157 33.61 -19.61 8.77
CA THR A 157 33.14 -18.65 7.77
C THR A 157 32.45 -17.51 8.49
N TRP A 158 32.91 -16.29 8.24
CA TRP A 158 32.29 -15.07 8.73
C TRP A 158 31.26 -14.59 7.74
N LEU A 159 30.11 -14.10 8.22
CA LEU A 159 29.00 -13.63 7.39
C LEU A 159 28.54 -12.25 7.90
N TRP A 160 28.37 -11.28 7.01
CA TRP A 160 27.85 -9.97 7.38
C TRP A 160 27.16 -9.26 6.21
N LEU A 161 26.40 -8.20 6.52
CA LEU A 161 25.79 -7.29 5.56
C LEU A 161 26.72 -6.10 5.32
N ARG A 162 27.05 -5.81 4.04
CA ARG A 162 28.03 -4.78 3.67
C ARG A 162 27.62 -3.37 4.09
N GLU A 163 26.35 -3.03 3.89
CA GLU A 163 25.81 -1.71 4.19
C GLU A 163 25.41 -1.56 5.67
N GLY A 164 25.58 -2.62 6.47
CA GLY A 164 25.14 -2.65 7.85
C GLY A 164 23.63 -2.55 8.01
N TRP A 165 23.19 -2.10 9.18
CA TRP A 165 21.80 -1.84 9.50
C TRP A 165 21.53 -0.34 9.56
N ARG A 166 20.38 0.07 9.04
CA ARG A 166 19.89 1.44 9.16
C ARG A 166 18.38 1.46 9.27
N THR A 167 17.87 2.37 10.07
CA THR A 167 16.43 2.65 10.17
C THR A 167 15.95 3.35 8.91
N ILE A 168 14.79 2.93 8.39
CA ILE A 168 14.15 3.53 7.22
C ILE A 168 12.82 4.13 7.66
N SER A 169 12.53 5.36 7.25
CA SER A 169 11.24 5.99 7.50
C SER A 169 10.60 6.47 6.21
N ALA A 170 9.26 6.57 6.23
CA ALA A 170 8.47 7.16 5.17
C ALA A 170 7.23 7.80 5.78
N SER A 171 6.75 8.88 5.15
CA SER A 171 5.56 9.59 5.61
C SER A 171 4.48 9.65 4.52
N ALA A 172 3.25 9.74 4.98
CA ALA A 172 2.10 10.04 4.14
C ALA A 172 1.28 11.15 4.80
N SER A 173 0.72 12.02 3.96
CA SER A 173 -0.05 13.18 4.38
C SER A 173 -1.28 13.30 3.50
N VAL A 174 -2.37 13.64 4.14
CA VAL A 174 -3.68 13.99 3.58
C VAL A 174 -4.18 15.21 4.37
N PRO A 175 -5.20 15.95 3.91
CA PRO A 175 -5.71 17.11 4.65
C PRO A 175 -5.99 16.77 6.11
N GLY A 176 -5.35 17.50 7.04
CA GLY A 176 -5.52 17.34 8.49
C GLY A 176 -4.81 16.15 9.14
N ILE A 177 -4.24 15.19 8.39
CA ILE A 177 -3.59 14.01 8.95
C ILE A 177 -2.22 13.78 8.28
N THR A 178 -1.18 13.70 9.10
CA THR A 178 0.16 13.27 8.67
C THR A 178 0.63 12.15 9.58
N VAL A 179 1.13 11.08 8.97
CA VAL A 179 1.64 9.90 9.66
C VAL A 179 3.00 9.52 9.12
N THR A 180 3.88 9.10 10.01
CA THR A 180 5.22 8.59 9.70
C THR A 180 5.31 7.12 10.11
N ALA A 181 5.70 6.27 9.18
CA ALA A 181 6.08 4.88 9.43
C ALA A 181 7.61 4.76 9.51
N VAL A 182 8.10 3.96 10.44
CA VAL A 182 9.52 3.72 10.72
C VAL A 182 9.76 2.22 10.77
N ALA A 183 10.67 1.73 9.94
CA ALA A 183 11.13 0.35 9.88
C ALA A 183 12.55 0.24 10.45
N GLU A 184 12.69 -0.55 11.51
CA GLU A 184 13.95 -0.80 12.20
C GLU A 184 14.34 -2.28 11.99
N PRO A 185 15.57 -2.58 11.53
CA PRO A 185 16.02 -3.96 11.39
C PRO A 185 16.20 -4.57 12.79
N ALA A 186 15.76 -5.82 12.96
CA ALA A 186 15.65 -6.48 14.25
C ALA A 186 16.52 -7.74 14.36
N THR A 187 16.47 -8.61 13.34
CA THR A 187 17.26 -9.85 13.30
C THR A 187 17.70 -10.17 11.88
N ALA A 188 18.83 -10.86 11.74
CA ALA A 188 19.28 -11.46 10.47
C ALA A 188 19.38 -12.98 10.65
N SER A 189 18.53 -13.73 9.95
CA SER A 189 18.56 -15.19 9.95
C SER A 189 19.19 -15.70 8.67
N TRP A 190 20.25 -16.48 8.80
CA TRP A 190 21.07 -17.01 7.73
C TRP A 190 20.81 -18.49 7.57
N THR A 191 20.27 -18.91 6.43
CA THR A 191 20.35 -20.32 6.02
C THR A 191 21.69 -20.52 5.31
N THR A 192 22.46 -21.51 5.72
CA THR A 192 23.83 -21.74 5.21
C THR A 192 23.87 -22.67 4.01
N GLY A 193 22.74 -23.29 3.65
CA GLY A 193 22.64 -24.23 2.53
C GLY A 193 23.05 -25.67 2.86
N ASP A 194 23.67 -25.92 4.02
CA ASP A 194 23.98 -27.27 4.53
C ASP A 194 22.93 -27.80 5.53
N GLY A 195 21.78 -27.13 5.63
CA GLY A 195 20.69 -27.45 6.56
C GLY A 195 20.77 -26.71 7.89
N THR A 196 21.80 -25.90 8.12
CA THR A 196 21.93 -25.09 9.33
C THR A 196 21.31 -23.70 9.15
N THR A 197 20.82 -23.14 10.26
CA THR A 197 20.39 -21.73 10.34
C THR A 197 21.14 -21.03 11.47
N VAL A 198 21.70 -19.85 11.17
CA VAL A 198 22.38 -18.98 12.13
C VAL A 198 21.59 -17.68 12.26
N THR A 199 21.19 -17.30 13.48
CA THR A 199 20.44 -16.06 13.71
C THR A 199 21.28 -15.08 14.49
N CYS A 200 21.39 -13.86 13.98
CA CYS A 200 22.13 -12.77 14.59
C CYS A 200 21.21 -11.61 14.97
N SER A 201 21.55 -10.92 16.06
CA SER A 201 20.89 -9.69 16.52
C SER A 201 21.45 -8.42 15.89
N GLY A 202 22.20 -8.53 14.79
CA GLY A 202 22.86 -7.43 14.10
C GLY A 202 23.21 -7.78 12.65
N PRO A 203 23.83 -6.84 11.90
CA PRO A 203 24.23 -7.07 10.51
C PRO A 203 25.38 -8.08 10.35
N GLY A 204 26.02 -8.51 11.43
CA GLY A 204 27.28 -9.26 11.41
C GLY A 204 28.49 -8.32 11.48
N THR A 205 29.62 -8.86 11.92
CA THR A 205 30.87 -8.13 12.07
C THR A 205 31.73 -8.29 10.82
N PRO A 206 32.09 -7.19 10.13
CA PRO A 206 33.01 -7.26 9.00
C PRO A 206 34.36 -7.86 9.38
N PHE A 207 34.83 -8.81 8.58
CA PHE A 207 36.16 -9.38 8.77
C PHE A 207 37.25 -8.33 8.48
N THR A 208 38.24 -8.22 9.37
CA THR A 208 39.43 -7.38 9.18
C THR A 208 40.64 -8.27 8.87
N ALA A 209 41.51 -7.84 7.96
CA ALA A 209 42.72 -8.61 7.65
C ALA A 209 43.67 -8.66 8.87
N GLY A 210 44.41 -9.76 9.02
CA GLY A 210 45.37 -9.96 10.12
C GLY A 210 44.86 -10.81 11.28
N HIS A 211 43.60 -11.24 11.27
CA HIS A 211 43.10 -12.25 12.20
C HIS A 211 43.64 -13.65 11.86
N ASP A 212 43.80 -14.50 12.89
CA ASP A 212 44.09 -15.92 12.71
C ASP A 212 42.96 -16.55 11.88
N PRO A 213 43.25 -17.35 10.83
CA PRO A 213 42.24 -18.02 10.02
C PRO A 213 41.24 -18.90 10.80
N LYS A 214 41.56 -19.32 12.03
CA LYS A 214 40.70 -20.08 12.93
C LYS A 214 39.84 -19.21 13.85
N THR A 215 39.96 -17.88 13.77
CA THR A 215 39.15 -16.96 14.55
C THR A 215 37.69 -17.09 14.12
N VAL A 216 36.80 -17.34 15.07
CA VAL A 216 35.36 -17.40 14.84
C VAL A 216 34.79 -15.98 14.83
N SER A 217 33.78 -15.74 13.99
CA SER A 217 33.04 -14.49 13.99
C SER A 217 32.43 -14.22 15.37
N PRO A 218 32.50 -12.98 15.89
CA PRO A 218 31.95 -12.66 17.21
C PRO A 218 30.41 -12.72 17.25
N ASP A 219 29.75 -12.63 16.10
CA ASP A 219 28.29 -12.60 16.00
C ASP A 219 27.72 -13.58 14.96
N CYS A 220 28.07 -13.40 13.69
CA CYS A 220 27.52 -14.11 12.55
C CYS A 220 28.63 -14.93 11.88
N GLY A 221 28.64 -16.22 12.18
CA GLY A 221 29.55 -17.15 11.52
C GLY A 221 29.02 -18.58 11.51
N HIS A 222 29.58 -19.38 10.62
CA HIS A 222 29.25 -20.80 10.48
C HIS A 222 30.50 -21.61 10.14
N THR A 223 30.54 -22.87 10.56
CA THR A 223 31.61 -23.80 10.19
C THR A 223 31.01 -25.00 9.48
N TYR A 224 31.26 -25.10 8.18
CA TYR A 224 30.80 -26.23 7.38
C TYR A 224 31.55 -27.51 7.77
N ARG A 225 30.80 -28.61 7.91
CA ARG A 225 31.35 -29.94 8.25
C ARG A 225 31.50 -30.86 7.05
N ARG A 226 30.95 -30.48 5.91
CA ARG A 226 30.95 -31.26 4.66
C ARG A 226 31.27 -30.34 3.51
N SER A 227 31.89 -30.90 2.47
CA SER A 227 32.14 -30.18 1.23
C SER A 227 30.83 -29.95 0.48
N SER A 228 30.77 -28.89 -0.33
CA SER A 228 29.66 -28.62 -1.24
C SER A 228 29.68 -29.50 -2.50
N LYS A 229 30.64 -30.43 -2.60
CA LYS A 229 30.72 -31.39 -3.70
C LYS A 229 29.46 -32.25 -3.73
N GLY A 230 28.85 -32.37 -4.91
CA GLY A 230 27.59 -33.10 -5.10
C GLY A 230 26.33 -32.27 -4.87
N MET A 231 26.44 -31.03 -4.40
CA MET A 231 25.36 -30.06 -4.45
C MET A 231 25.21 -29.49 -5.88
N PRO A 232 24.03 -28.99 -6.28
CA PRO A 232 23.86 -28.26 -7.53
C PRO A 232 24.88 -27.11 -7.65
N GLY A 233 25.63 -27.07 -8.75
CA GLY A 233 26.69 -26.08 -8.98
C GLY A 233 27.91 -26.23 -8.06
N GLU A 234 28.04 -27.33 -7.33
CA GLU A 234 29.10 -27.58 -6.33
C GLU A 234 29.23 -26.49 -5.25
N VAL A 235 28.12 -25.84 -4.90
CA VAL A 235 28.06 -24.74 -3.92
C VAL A 235 26.95 -24.96 -2.89
N TYR A 236 27.11 -24.38 -1.71
CA TYR A 236 26.00 -24.12 -0.80
C TYR A 236 25.35 -22.78 -1.15
N THR A 237 24.02 -22.78 -1.31
CA THR A 237 23.24 -21.54 -1.45
C THR A 237 22.92 -21.02 -0.06
N ALA A 238 23.68 -20.01 0.38
CA ALA A 238 23.42 -19.34 1.63
C ALA A 238 22.46 -18.16 1.40
N ALA A 239 21.49 -17.96 2.28
CA ALA A 239 20.55 -16.84 2.20
C ALA A 239 20.40 -16.15 3.54
N VAL A 240 20.22 -14.83 3.50
CA VAL A 240 19.90 -14.02 4.69
C VAL A 240 18.47 -13.52 4.57
N THR A 241 17.74 -13.59 5.67
CA THR A 241 16.45 -12.93 5.87
C THR A 241 16.58 -11.93 7.00
N VAL A 242 16.43 -10.64 6.67
CA VAL A 242 16.40 -9.57 7.66
C VAL A 242 14.96 -9.30 8.03
N GLN A 243 14.64 -9.42 9.32
CA GLN A 243 13.35 -9.07 9.88
C GLN A 243 13.34 -7.60 10.30
N TRP A 244 12.29 -6.88 9.92
CA TRP A 244 12.10 -5.46 10.22
C TRP A 244 10.89 -5.28 11.13
N ASN A 245 11.07 -4.54 12.22
CA ASN A 245 9.99 -4.07 13.07
C ASN A 245 9.48 -2.74 12.52
N VAL A 246 8.17 -2.65 12.25
CA VAL A 246 7.58 -1.44 11.67
C VAL A 246 6.59 -0.83 12.64
N ARG A 247 6.85 0.42 13.03
CA ARG A 247 5.99 1.24 13.89
C ARG A 247 5.57 2.51 13.16
N TRP A 248 4.46 3.09 13.56
CA TRP A 248 4.01 4.36 13.01
C TRP A 248 3.44 5.27 14.09
N SER A 249 3.47 6.57 13.82
CA SER A 249 2.82 7.58 14.65
C SER A 249 2.39 8.79 13.83
N GLY A 250 1.30 9.43 14.24
CA GLY A 250 0.77 10.63 13.61
C GLY A 250 -0.66 10.93 14.03
N ALA A 251 -1.07 12.20 13.92
CA ALA A 251 -2.41 12.68 14.30
C ALA A 251 -2.89 12.21 15.70
N GLY A 252 -1.98 12.18 16.68
CA GLY A 252 -2.29 11.76 18.06
C GLY A 252 -2.43 10.25 18.28
N GLN A 253 -2.25 9.44 17.23
CA GLN A 253 -2.31 7.99 17.30
C GLN A 253 -0.96 7.34 16.95
N SER A 254 -0.81 6.07 17.31
CA SER A 254 0.35 5.26 16.98
C SER A 254 -0.01 3.78 16.93
N GLY A 255 0.86 2.98 16.31
CA GLY A 255 0.68 1.54 16.25
C GLY A 255 1.87 0.82 15.66
N VAL A 256 1.72 -0.49 15.52
CA VAL A 256 2.71 -1.39 14.91
C VAL A 256 2.08 -2.15 13.76
N PHE A 257 2.88 -2.47 12.76
CA PHE A 257 2.48 -3.37 11.68
C PHE A 257 3.13 -4.74 11.87
N PRO A 258 2.57 -5.80 11.25
CA PRO A 258 3.32 -7.03 11.05
C PRO A 258 4.67 -6.69 10.42
N GLY A 259 5.72 -7.31 10.94
CA GLY A 259 7.08 -7.04 10.50
C GLY A 259 7.27 -7.32 9.01
N LEU A 260 8.19 -6.60 8.41
CA LEU A 260 8.57 -6.78 7.00
C LEU A 260 9.83 -7.63 6.92
N THR A 261 10.07 -8.26 5.78
CA THR A 261 11.29 -9.03 5.53
C THR A 261 11.95 -8.59 4.25
N THR A 262 13.28 -8.63 4.24
CA THR A 262 14.10 -8.48 3.04
C THR A 262 15.09 -9.63 2.97
N THR A 263 15.28 -10.18 1.78
CA THR A 263 16.10 -11.38 1.59
C THR A 263 17.15 -11.18 0.52
N ALA A 264 18.28 -11.84 0.68
CA ALA A 264 19.30 -11.97 -0.35
C ALA A 264 19.95 -13.36 -0.26
N SER A 265 20.60 -13.79 -1.32
CA SER A 265 21.33 -15.06 -1.34
C SER A 265 22.69 -14.92 -2.00
N THR A 266 23.60 -15.82 -1.66
CA THR A 266 24.93 -15.94 -2.24
C THR A 266 25.33 -17.42 -2.35
N SER A 267 26.28 -17.72 -3.22
CA SER A 267 26.83 -19.06 -3.38
C SER A 267 28.19 -19.16 -2.69
N LEU A 268 28.37 -20.18 -1.87
CA LEU A 268 29.63 -20.43 -1.15
C LEU A 268 30.17 -21.80 -1.56
N ARG A 269 31.39 -21.84 -2.09
CA ARG A 269 32.07 -23.10 -2.42
C ARG A 269 32.86 -23.57 -1.21
N VAL A 270 32.63 -24.81 -0.78
CA VAL A 270 33.30 -25.42 0.37
C VAL A 270 34.00 -26.69 -0.07
N ALA A 271 35.33 -26.68 -0.03
CA ALA A 271 36.17 -27.80 -0.37
C ALA A 271 36.65 -28.54 0.89
N GLU A 272 37.06 -29.79 0.71
CA GLU A 272 37.77 -30.56 1.72
C GLU A 272 39.19 -30.80 1.23
N SER A 273 40.17 -30.44 2.07
CA SER A 273 41.58 -30.72 1.78
C SER A 273 41.88 -32.17 2.18
N GLN A 274 42.21 -32.99 1.19
CA GLN A 274 42.62 -34.38 1.38
C GLN A 274 44.14 -34.44 1.32
N ALA A 275 44.80 -34.68 2.46
CA ALA A 275 46.22 -34.97 2.47
C ALA A 275 46.44 -36.40 1.97
N LEU A 276 47.13 -36.55 0.83
CA LEU A 276 47.64 -37.84 0.38
C LEU A 276 48.81 -38.24 1.28
N ASN A 277 48.57 -39.09 2.27
CA ASN A 277 49.65 -39.80 2.96
C ASN A 277 50.14 -40.93 2.04
N SER A 278 51.11 -40.66 1.17
CA SER A 278 51.91 -41.72 0.56
C SER A 278 52.81 -42.32 1.65
N ARG A 279 52.51 -43.55 2.07
CA ARG A 279 53.40 -44.37 2.90
C ARG A 279 54.44 -45.07 2.05
#